data_AF-A0A3B9CXA0-F1
#
_entry.id   AF-A0A3B9CXA0-F1
#
_cell.length_a   1.000
_cell.length_b   1.000
_cell.length_c   1.000
_cell.angle_alpha   90.00
_cell.angle_beta   90.00
_cell.angle_gamma   90.00
#
_symmetry.space_group_name_H-M   'P 1'
#
loop_
_entity.id
_entity.type
_entity.pdbx_description
1 polymer ?
#
loop_
_entity_poly.entity_id
_entity_poly.type
_entity_poly.pdbx_seq_one_letter_code
_entity_poly.pdbx_strand_id
1 'polypeptide(L)'
;DAGELKIDGRSVIANDSPRNTNRVLKQTSTIKLDSGIHEIAVEYFQRGRESHFDLTWTPPGKEKSEIPAGLLRNSKRPAQPLPTWTLDEKLVPEGKRLFAASGCADCHELPGLTPRSHRSLSDVSQHLNSGCLASEDGDRGSAPQYGLDPEQQAAIRLAMSLTRLSNSENNNASQIHNTMARLQCYACHDRGVVNDVPQFGLPDDRRPWFKPQVPELGDEGRIPPSLTGVGDKLKPAWLQKVLTERGIARPYMNVRMPQFGSEQVSHLAEDFALIDRRPTAIRKTPDSDEDAKAAGLHLVDRGRLQCIGCHDFNGHKSIGIRAMDLTAMPGRLNRDWFHRYMRSPGDYRPGTKMPAAWPSGRSLFPQVLEGDANRQIDALWRYLADGRRAVPPAGLSRQSLEVIVGGEAVVYRNKIRQAGFRGICVGYPDEVNVAFDAESMRLAQIWKGRFLNASPHWNVQGMGRIGPLGHDVVTFPGGPSITRLSTATQVWPETTDRDPKFRFRGYQLDKVRRPTFEYTYDGVQVTDFCQGSLVKDKASQRRLVRTFTFAGETDQLYVRLWAGAGVRRTSGGFVCENGPVIRSAEDGLIVRESEGRSELLLDCSQLAARSKAAEFSLEYLW
;
A
#
# COMPACT_ATOMS: atom_id res chain seq x y z
N ASP A 1 -36.41 11.11 -17.90
CA ASP A 1 -35.44 11.52 -18.93
C ASP A 1 -35.86 11.14 -20.35
N ALA A 2 -36.93 11.74 -20.88
CA ALA A 2 -37.41 11.39 -22.22
C ALA A 2 -36.69 12.23 -23.29
N GLY A 3 -35.99 11.55 -24.21
CA GLY A 3 -35.60 12.12 -25.50
C GLY A 3 -36.73 11.99 -26.51
N GLU A 4 -36.40 11.69 -27.75
CA GLU A 4 -37.30 11.68 -28.90
C GLU A 4 -37.98 10.30 -29.09
N LEU A 5 -39.29 10.28 -29.39
CA LEU A 5 -40.02 9.10 -29.83
C LEU A 5 -40.29 9.22 -31.33
N LYS A 6 -39.86 8.21 -32.10
CA LYS A 6 -40.08 8.09 -33.55
C LYS A 6 -40.89 6.84 -33.87
N ILE A 7 -41.82 6.98 -34.82
CA ILE A 7 -42.50 5.85 -35.46
C ILE A 7 -42.25 5.93 -36.95
N ASP A 8 -41.72 4.85 -37.53
CA ASP A 8 -41.26 4.79 -38.93
C ASP A 8 -40.33 5.96 -39.32
N GLY A 9 -39.42 6.31 -38.41
CA GLY A 9 -38.47 7.42 -38.58
C GLY A 9 -39.07 8.83 -38.40
N ARG A 10 -40.40 8.97 -38.25
CA ARG A 10 -41.07 10.24 -38.01
C ARG A 10 -41.18 10.53 -36.52
N SER A 11 -40.68 11.69 -36.09
CA SER A 11 -40.79 12.14 -34.70
C SER A 11 -42.24 12.45 -34.33
N VAL A 12 -42.74 11.76 -33.30
CA VAL A 12 -44.09 11.92 -32.76
C VAL A 12 -44.10 12.62 -31.40
N ILE A 13 -42.97 12.57 -30.69
CA ILE A 13 -42.69 13.33 -29.47
C ILE A 13 -41.22 13.76 -29.56
N ALA A 14 -40.95 15.06 -29.48
CA ALA A 14 -39.59 15.61 -29.46
C ALA A 14 -39.44 16.56 -28.27
N ASN A 15 -38.36 16.39 -27.51
CA ASN A 15 -37.99 17.28 -26.40
C ASN A 15 -36.68 17.99 -26.74
N ASP A 16 -36.77 19.28 -27.06
CA ASP A 16 -35.67 20.08 -27.63
C ASP A 16 -34.51 20.37 -26.67
N SER A 17 -34.58 19.96 -25.40
CA SER A 17 -33.46 20.21 -24.48
C SER A 17 -33.55 19.37 -23.20
N PRO A 18 -32.43 18.86 -22.68
CA PRO A 18 -32.36 18.34 -21.32
C PRO A 18 -32.37 19.50 -20.32
N ARG A 19 -33.50 20.22 -20.22
CA ARG A 19 -33.68 21.25 -19.20
C ARG A 19 -33.68 20.56 -17.84
N ASN A 20 -32.88 21.15 -16.96
CA ASN A 20 -32.56 20.70 -15.61
C ASN A 20 -33.82 20.66 -14.72
N THR A 21 -34.67 19.66 -14.91
CA THR A 21 -35.89 19.48 -14.14
C THR A 21 -35.83 18.11 -13.47
N ASN A 22 -35.74 18.09 -12.14
CA ASN A 22 -35.96 16.89 -11.33
C ASN A 22 -37.44 16.45 -11.34
N ARG A 23 -38.17 16.71 -12.44
CA ARG A 23 -39.58 16.40 -12.61
C ARG A 23 -39.75 15.28 -13.62
N VAL A 24 -40.64 14.33 -13.31
CA VAL A 24 -41.08 13.31 -14.26
C VAL A 24 -41.84 13.99 -15.39
N LEU A 25 -41.26 14.02 -16.59
CA LEU A 25 -41.92 14.52 -17.79
C LEU A 25 -42.89 13.46 -18.31
N LYS A 26 -44.19 13.80 -18.37
CA LYS A 26 -45.23 12.96 -18.99
C LYS A 26 -45.70 13.62 -20.28
N GLN A 27 -45.60 12.92 -21.41
CA GLN A 27 -46.08 13.37 -22.71
C GLN A 27 -46.92 12.29 -23.37
N THR A 28 -47.87 12.69 -24.21
CA THR A 28 -48.77 11.78 -24.92
C THR A 28 -49.06 12.38 -26.30
N SER A 29 -49.04 11.54 -27.33
CA SER A 29 -49.33 11.91 -28.71
C SER A 29 -50.23 10.84 -29.34
N THR A 30 -51.06 11.23 -30.29
CA THR A 30 -51.96 10.33 -31.03
C THR A 30 -51.56 10.31 -32.49
N ILE A 31 -51.42 9.10 -33.05
CA ILE A 31 -51.02 8.89 -34.44
C ILE A 31 -51.88 7.79 -35.06
N LYS A 32 -52.17 7.93 -36.35
CA LYS A 32 -52.82 6.90 -37.16
C LYS A 32 -51.74 6.02 -37.78
N LEU A 33 -51.82 4.71 -37.56
CA LEU A 33 -50.93 3.70 -38.13
C LEU A 33 -51.73 2.82 -39.09
N ASP A 34 -51.10 2.41 -40.18
CA ASP A 34 -51.68 1.43 -41.10
C ASP A 34 -51.58 0.01 -40.52
N SER A 35 -52.24 -0.97 -41.13
CA SER A 35 -52.12 -2.35 -40.68
C SER A 35 -50.76 -2.92 -41.08
N GLY A 36 -49.90 -3.24 -40.12
CA GLY A 36 -48.59 -3.82 -40.41
C GLY A 36 -47.61 -3.75 -39.25
N ILE A 37 -46.34 -4.03 -39.56
CA ILE A 37 -45.21 -3.85 -38.64
C ILE A 37 -44.70 -2.43 -38.78
N HIS A 38 -44.62 -1.71 -37.66
CA HIS A 38 -44.09 -0.35 -37.58
C HIS A 38 -42.83 -0.31 -36.70
N GLU A 39 -41.82 0.44 -37.13
CA GLU A 39 -40.62 0.63 -36.32
C GLU A 39 -40.90 1.66 -35.22
N ILE A 40 -40.62 1.29 -33.97
CA ILE A 40 -40.67 2.20 -32.83
C ILE A 40 -39.24 2.43 -32.35
N ALA A 41 -38.79 3.68 -32.41
CA ALA A 41 -37.50 4.10 -31.89
C ALA A 41 -37.67 5.12 -30.77
N VAL A 42 -37.03 4.83 -29.63
CA VAL A 42 -37.07 5.67 -28.43
C VAL A 42 -35.65 6.05 -28.08
N GLU A 43 -35.41 7.36 -28.01
CA GLU A 43 -34.16 7.92 -27.53
C GLU A 43 -34.38 8.47 -26.12
N TYR A 44 -33.48 8.15 -25.18
CA TYR A 44 -33.56 8.63 -23.81
C TYR A 44 -32.16 8.87 -23.24
N PHE A 45 -32.08 9.74 -22.24
CA PHE A 45 -30.80 10.10 -21.61
C PHE A 45 -30.73 9.51 -20.20
N GLN A 46 -29.78 8.62 -19.92
CA GLN A 46 -29.57 8.18 -18.54
C GLN A 46 -28.65 9.17 -17.81
N ARG A 47 -29.18 9.95 -16.87
CA ARG A 47 -28.40 10.81 -15.96
C ARG A 47 -28.36 10.18 -14.57
N GLY A 48 -27.24 9.55 -14.22
CA GLY A 48 -27.08 8.89 -12.92
C GLY A 48 -27.34 7.38 -12.95
N ARG A 49 -27.37 6.75 -11.78
CA ARG A 49 -27.44 5.27 -11.66
C ARG A 49 -28.85 4.69 -11.74
N GLU A 50 -29.88 5.46 -11.41
CA GLU A 50 -31.29 5.04 -11.40
C GLU A 50 -32.14 6.03 -12.21
N SER A 51 -32.39 5.72 -13.48
CA SER A 51 -33.34 6.44 -14.35
C SER A 51 -34.48 5.48 -14.70
N HIS A 52 -35.73 5.93 -14.56
CA HIS A 52 -36.92 5.19 -14.97
C HIS A 52 -37.54 5.83 -16.22
N PHE A 53 -37.96 5.00 -17.17
CA PHE A 53 -38.62 5.40 -18.40
C PHE A 53 -39.77 4.44 -18.69
N ASP A 54 -40.99 4.98 -18.74
CA ASP A 54 -42.20 4.21 -19.01
C ASP A 54 -42.73 4.56 -20.40
N LEU A 55 -42.89 3.56 -21.27
CA LEU A 55 -43.53 3.70 -22.57
C LEU A 55 -44.78 2.84 -22.62
N THR A 56 -45.91 3.52 -22.81
CA THR A 56 -47.25 2.91 -22.83
C THR A 56 -48.00 3.38 -24.06
N TRP A 57 -48.91 2.55 -24.55
CA TRP A 57 -49.81 2.87 -25.66
C TRP A 57 -51.25 2.54 -25.32
N THR A 58 -52.19 3.15 -26.04
CA THR A 58 -53.61 2.84 -25.97
C THR A 58 -54.07 2.41 -27.36
N PRO A 59 -54.24 1.10 -27.62
CA PRO A 59 -54.74 0.63 -28.90
C PRO A 59 -56.21 1.03 -29.12
N PRO A 60 -56.69 1.12 -30.37
CA PRO A 60 -58.11 1.35 -30.63
C PRO A 60 -59.00 0.34 -29.91
N GLY A 61 -59.94 0.83 -29.09
CA GLY A 61 -60.89 0.00 -28.36
C GLY A 61 -60.30 -0.84 -27.21
N LYS A 62 -59.06 -0.56 -26.78
CA LYS A 62 -58.40 -1.24 -25.65
C LYS A 62 -57.92 -0.24 -24.60
N GLU A 63 -57.69 -0.73 -23.39
CA GLU A 63 -57.11 0.06 -22.31
C GLU A 63 -55.62 0.34 -22.53
N LYS A 64 -55.13 1.39 -21.85
CA LYS A 64 -53.73 1.78 -21.84
C LYS A 64 -52.89 0.65 -21.25
N SER A 65 -51.85 0.23 -21.99
CA SER A 65 -50.97 -0.87 -21.59
C SER A 65 -49.52 -0.58 -21.95
N GLU A 66 -48.60 -1.35 -21.37
CA GLU A 66 -47.19 -1.35 -21.78
C GLU A 66 -47.04 -2.03 -23.14
N ILE A 67 -46.03 -1.61 -23.91
CA ILE A 67 -45.66 -2.32 -25.14
C ILE A 67 -45.00 -3.64 -24.76
N PRO A 68 -45.47 -4.80 -25.25
CA PRO A 68 -44.90 -6.10 -24.89
C PRO A 68 -43.39 -6.16 -25.15
N ALA A 69 -42.62 -6.54 -24.13
CA ALA A 69 -41.15 -6.56 -24.19
C ALA A 69 -40.59 -7.43 -25.34
N GLY A 70 -41.30 -8.50 -25.73
CA GLY A 70 -40.92 -9.38 -26.85
C GLY A 70 -40.94 -8.70 -28.23
N LEU A 71 -41.55 -7.52 -28.35
CA LEU A 71 -41.57 -6.71 -29.59
C LEU A 71 -40.45 -5.67 -29.64
N LEU A 72 -39.69 -5.52 -28.55
CA LEU A 72 -38.63 -4.51 -28.43
C LEU A 72 -37.25 -5.16 -28.60
N ARG A 73 -36.32 -4.43 -29.23
CA ARG A 73 -34.91 -4.81 -29.36
C ARG A 73 -34.02 -3.69 -28.83
N ASN A 74 -32.96 -4.04 -28.10
CA ASN A 74 -31.99 -3.06 -27.61
C ASN A 74 -30.82 -2.89 -28.59
N SER A 75 -30.35 -1.65 -28.74
CA SER A 75 -29.16 -1.31 -29.53
C SER A 75 -28.23 -0.46 -28.67
N LYS A 76 -26.94 -0.80 -28.64
CA LYS A 76 -25.89 -0.03 -27.92
C LYS A 76 -25.18 0.98 -28.82
N ARG A 77 -25.85 1.48 -29.86
CA ARG A 77 -25.29 2.57 -30.68
C ARG A 77 -25.16 3.82 -29.80
N PRO A 78 -24.01 4.53 -29.83
CA PRO A 78 -23.88 5.80 -29.12
C PRO A 78 -24.98 6.75 -29.57
N ALA A 79 -25.67 7.40 -28.63
CA ALA A 79 -26.59 8.49 -28.95
C ALA A 79 -25.83 9.55 -29.75
N GLN A 80 -26.50 10.20 -30.71
CA GLN A 80 -25.88 11.36 -31.36
C GLN A 80 -25.50 12.39 -30.29
N PRO A 81 -24.36 13.08 -30.42
CA PRO A 81 -23.99 14.14 -29.49
C PRO A 81 -25.15 15.11 -29.35
N LEU A 82 -25.49 15.48 -28.11
CA LEU A 82 -26.43 16.58 -27.88
C LEU A 82 -25.97 17.78 -28.72
N PRO A 83 -26.90 18.55 -29.31
CA PRO A 83 -26.53 19.77 -30.00
C PRO A 83 -25.68 20.61 -29.05
N THR A 84 -24.47 20.96 -29.51
CA THR A 84 -23.56 21.80 -28.73
C THR A 84 -24.32 23.06 -28.34
N TRP A 85 -24.39 23.36 -27.04
CA TRP A 85 -25.00 24.59 -26.58
C TRP A 85 -24.29 25.76 -27.28
N THR A 86 -25.04 26.51 -28.07
CA THR A 86 -24.56 27.73 -28.72
C THR A 86 -25.02 28.92 -27.90
N LEU A 87 -24.09 29.84 -27.62
CA LEU A 87 -24.39 31.09 -26.96
C LEU A 87 -25.33 31.91 -27.86
N ASP A 88 -26.55 32.17 -27.41
CA ASP A 88 -27.38 33.21 -28.01
C ASP A 88 -27.00 34.55 -27.39
N GLU A 89 -26.20 35.33 -28.12
CA GLU A 89 -25.72 36.64 -27.66
C GLU A 89 -26.87 37.60 -27.30
N LYS A 90 -28.07 37.41 -27.87
CA LYS A 90 -29.24 38.25 -27.57
C LYS A 90 -29.79 38.01 -26.16
N LEU A 91 -29.55 36.83 -25.59
CA LEU A 91 -30.01 36.46 -24.25
C LEU A 91 -29.01 36.84 -23.15
N VAL A 92 -27.77 37.20 -23.50
CA VAL A 92 -26.72 37.54 -22.53
C VAL A 92 -27.09 38.75 -21.64
N PRO A 93 -27.62 39.87 -22.17
CA PRO A 93 -28.00 41.00 -21.33
C PRO A 93 -29.10 40.65 -20.33
N GLU A 94 -30.10 39.88 -20.76
CA GLU A 94 -31.21 39.45 -19.91
C GLU A 94 -30.75 38.45 -18.85
N GLY A 95 -29.85 37.52 -19.21
CA GLY A 95 -29.21 36.61 -18.27
C GLY A 95 -28.44 37.37 -17.19
N LYS A 96 -27.65 38.40 -17.56
CA LYS A 96 -26.94 39.25 -16.60
C LYS A 96 -27.90 39.99 -15.68
N ARG A 97 -29.00 40.53 -16.22
CA ARG A 97 -30.05 41.22 -15.45
C ARG A 97 -30.70 40.26 -14.44
N LEU A 98 -31.09 39.06 -14.86
CA LEU A 98 -31.71 38.06 -14.00
C LEU A 98 -30.75 37.55 -12.93
N PHE A 99 -29.46 37.37 -13.26
CA PHE A 99 -28.42 36.97 -12.30
C PHE A 99 -28.26 38.00 -11.16
N ALA A 100 -28.29 39.29 -11.49
CA ALA A 100 -28.26 40.36 -10.51
C ALA A 100 -29.57 40.45 -9.71
N ALA A 101 -30.72 40.50 -10.40
CA ALA A 101 -32.03 40.70 -9.77
C ALA A 101 -32.42 39.55 -8.83
N SER A 102 -32.02 38.32 -9.16
CA SER A 102 -32.27 37.14 -8.34
C SER A 102 -31.33 37.03 -7.14
N GLY A 103 -30.31 37.91 -7.04
CA GLY A 103 -29.33 37.87 -5.95
C GLY A 103 -28.21 36.86 -6.12
N CYS A 104 -28.03 36.28 -7.30
CA CYS A 104 -26.95 35.31 -7.51
C CYS A 104 -25.57 35.97 -7.25
N ALA A 105 -25.44 37.26 -7.62
CA ALA A 105 -24.26 38.07 -7.35
C ALA A 105 -23.98 38.32 -5.85
N ASP A 106 -24.94 38.01 -4.96
CA ASP A 106 -24.77 38.16 -3.51
C ASP A 106 -23.83 37.08 -2.93
N CYS A 107 -23.66 35.95 -3.65
CA CYS A 107 -22.79 34.84 -3.25
C CYS A 107 -21.82 34.36 -4.36
N HIS A 108 -22.08 34.68 -5.62
CA HIS A 108 -21.25 34.30 -6.76
C HIS A 108 -20.64 35.52 -7.44
N GLU A 109 -19.31 35.52 -7.57
CA GLU A 109 -18.58 36.64 -8.16
C GLU A 109 -18.84 36.74 -9.68
N LEU A 110 -19.25 37.93 -10.14
CA LEU A 110 -19.34 38.27 -11.56
C LEU A 110 -18.81 39.69 -11.77
N PRO A 111 -17.79 39.90 -12.63
CA PRO A 111 -17.23 41.23 -12.87
C PRO A 111 -18.29 42.28 -13.25
N GLY A 112 -18.26 43.40 -12.54
CA GLY A 112 -19.17 44.53 -12.78
C GLY A 112 -20.57 44.38 -12.17
N LEU A 113 -20.78 43.41 -11.28
CA LEU A 113 -21.95 43.37 -10.39
C LEU A 113 -21.48 43.48 -8.94
N THR A 114 -22.17 44.29 -8.15
CA THR A 114 -21.94 44.41 -6.71
C THR A 114 -22.95 43.56 -5.94
N PRO A 115 -22.51 42.80 -4.92
CA PRO A 115 -23.41 42.11 -4.00
C PRO A 115 -24.39 43.08 -3.35
N ARG A 116 -25.65 42.68 -3.17
CA ARG A 116 -26.64 43.44 -2.41
C ARG A 116 -26.33 43.34 -0.91
N SER A 117 -26.66 44.41 -0.19
CA SER A 117 -26.62 44.42 1.27
C SER A 117 -27.67 43.44 1.82
N HIS A 118 -27.24 42.55 2.70
CA HIS A 118 -28.08 41.55 3.37
C HIS A 118 -28.30 41.94 4.83
N ARG A 119 -29.47 41.58 5.37
CA ARG A 119 -29.78 41.76 6.80
C ARG A 119 -28.86 40.89 7.64
N SER A 120 -28.44 41.39 8.80
CA SER A 120 -27.61 40.58 9.71
C SER A 120 -28.43 39.42 10.28
N LEU A 121 -27.77 38.34 10.71
CA LEU A 121 -28.45 37.25 11.42
C LEU A 121 -29.16 37.75 12.69
N SER A 122 -28.64 38.78 13.35
CA SER A 122 -29.29 39.42 14.49
C SER A 122 -30.64 40.04 14.07
N ASP A 123 -30.68 40.78 12.97
CA ASP A 123 -31.91 41.39 12.46
C ASP A 123 -32.93 40.34 12.01
N VAL A 124 -32.46 39.31 11.29
CA VAL A 124 -33.32 38.19 10.87
C VAL A 124 -33.89 37.46 12.08
N SER A 125 -33.07 37.27 13.11
CA SER A 125 -33.50 36.59 14.32
C SER A 125 -34.66 37.29 15.00
N GLN A 126 -34.88 38.60 14.80
CA GLN A 126 -35.98 39.37 15.39
C GLN A 126 -37.36 39.05 14.79
N HIS A 127 -37.41 38.41 13.61
CA HIS A 127 -38.62 38.23 12.81
C HIS A 127 -38.94 36.75 12.49
N LEU A 128 -39.05 35.92 13.53
CA LEU A 128 -39.12 34.44 13.43
C LEU A 128 -40.41 33.85 12.83
N ASN A 129 -41.46 34.66 12.69
CA ASN A 129 -42.77 34.24 12.19
C ASN A 129 -43.13 34.87 10.83
N SER A 130 -42.15 35.43 10.12
CA SER A 130 -42.35 36.10 8.83
C SER A 130 -41.32 35.65 7.79
N GLY A 131 -41.56 36.00 6.52
CA GLY A 131 -40.65 35.66 5.43
C GLY A 131 -40.56 34.14 5.21
N CYS A 132 -39.35 33.61 5.06
CA CYS A 132 -39.11 32.18 4.79
C CYS A 132 -39.57 31.24 5.92
N LEU A 133 -39.84 31.78 7.12
CA LEU A 133 -40.31 31.03 8.31
C LEU A 133 -41.78 31.32 8.63
N ALA A 134 -42.52 31.99 7.75
CA ALA A 134 -43.94 32.23 7.93
C ALA A 134 -44.72 30.91 7.91
N SER A 135 -45.65 30.73 8.86
CA SER A 135 -46.57 29.59 8.88
C SER A 135 -47.77 29.78 7.94
N GLU A 136 -48.06 31.02 7.56
CA GLU A 136 -49.14 31.40 6.64
C GLU A 136 -48.59 32.21 5.46
N ASP A 137 -49.18 32.04 4.27
CA ASP A 137 -48.71 32.72 3.06
C ASP A 137 -48.80 34.26 3.15
N GLY A 138 -49.71 34.80 3.97
CA GLY A 138 -49.86 36.24 4.18
C GLY A 138 -48.63 36.91 4.80
N ASP A 139 -47.91 36.20 5.68
CA ASP A 139 -46.75 36.73 6.41
C ASP A 139 -45.41 36.47 5.68
N ARG A 140 -45.45 35.79 4.53
CA ARG A 140 -44.25 35.45 3.72
C ARG A 140 -43.78 36.60 2.83
N GLY A 141 -44.70 37.41 2.32
CA GLY A 141 -44.38 38.49 1.37
C GLY A 141 -43.64 37.98 0.12
N SER A 142 -42.56 38.66 -0.27
CA SER A 142 -41.73 38.31 -1.43
C SER A 142 -40.65 37.26 -1.14
N ALA A 143 -40.62 36.68 0.07
CA ALA A 143 -39.61 35.71 0.44
C ALA A 143 -39.80 34.37 -0.31
N PRO A 144 -38.70 33.68 -0.68
CA PRO A 144 -38.78 32.35 -1.27
C PRO A 144 -39.51 31.37 -0.36
N GLN A 145 -40.39 30.55 -0.95
CA GLN A 145 -41.06 29.47 -0.24
C GLN A 145 -40.18 28.21 -0.29
N TYR A 146 -39.49 27.95 0.81
CA TYR A 146 -38.79 26.69 1.02
C TYR A 146 -39.80 25.62 1.47
N GLY A 147 -39.66 24.39 0.98
CA GLY A 147 -40.50 23.25 1.39
C GLY A 147 -40.12 22.73 2.79
N LEU A 148 -40.07 23.63 3.78
CA LEU A 148 -39.73 23.30 5.16
C LEU A 148 -40.92 22.65 5.86
N ASP A 149 -40.71 21.51 6.50
CA ASP A 149 -41.73 20.91 7.36
C ASP A 149 -41.85 21.65 8.72
N PRO A 150 -42.92 21.40 9.50
CA PRO A 150 -43.12 22.08 10.77
C PRO A 150 -41.99 21.88 11.80
N GLU A 151 -41.32 20.72 11.78
CA GLU A 151 -40.21 20.42 12.69
C GLU A 151 -38.98 21.23 12.33
N GLN A 152 -38.66 21.34 11.04
CA GLN A 152 -37.59 22.17 10.51
C GLN A 152 -37.83 23.65 10.81
N GLN A 153 -39.06 24.14 10.61
CA GLN A 153 -39.42 25.52 10.96
C GLN A 153 -39.23 25.77 12.46
N ALA A 154 -39.70 24.87 13.33
CA ALA A 154 -39.52 24.99 14.77
C ALA A 154 -38.04 24.97 15.19
N ALA A 155 -37.24 24.07 14.59
CA ALA A 155 -35.81 23.96 14.85
C ALA A 155 -35.05 25.23 14.43
N ILE A 156 -35.36 25.81 13.27
CA ILE A 156 -34.74 27.07 12.81
C ILE A 156 -35.12 28.22 13.74
N ARG A 157 -36.40 28.34 14.13
CA ARG A 157 -36.85 29.38 15.08
C ARG A 157 -36.13 29.25 16.42
N LEU A 158 -36.01 28.03 16.95
CA LEU A 158 -35.28 27.76 18.18
C LEU A 158 -33.80 28.14 18.05
N ALA A 159 -33.11 27.69 17.00
CA ALA A 159 -31.71 28.02 16.76
C ALA A 159 -31.47 29.54 16.66
N MET A 160 -32.34 30.27 15.96
CA MET A 160 -32.27 31.73 15.87
C MET A 160 -32.53 32.41 17.22
N SER A 161 -33.46 31.88 18.03
CA SER A 161 -33.71 32.39 19.38
C SER A 161 -32.51 32.19 20.32
N LEU A 162 -31.80 31.06 20.19
CA LEU A 162 -30.59 30.77 20.97
C LEU A 162 -29.39 31.60 20.50
N THR A 163 -29.33 31.93 19.22
CA THR A 163 -28.29 32.83 18.66
C THR A 163 -28.42 34.24 19.26
N ARG A 164 -29.62 34.68 19.63
CA ARG A 164 -29.82 35.94 20.39
C ARG A 164 -29.20 35.89 21.80
N LEU A 165 -29.00 34.70 22.37
CA LEU A 165 -28.51 34.48 23.73
C LEU A 165 -27.01 34.18 23.81
N SER A 166 -26.38 33.79 22.69
CA SER A 166 -24.96 33.47 22.64
C SER A 166 -24.18 34.48 21.81
N ASN A 167 -23.16 35.12 22.38
CA ASN A 167 -22.00 35.54 21.59
C ASN A 167 -21.36 34.24 21.07
N SER A 168 -21.65 33.84 19.82
CA SER A 168 -21.07 32.63 19.25
C SER A 168 -19.55 32.82 19.17
N GLU A 169 -18.81 32.32 20.14
CA GLU A 169 -17.35 32.29 20.06
C GLU A 169 -16.98 31.39 18.89
N ASN A 170 -16.39 32.00 17.86
CA ASN A 170 -15.76 31.32 16.74
C ASN A 170 -14.52 30.56 17.27
N ASN A 171 -14.75 29.42 17.91
CA ASN A 171 -13.70 28.52 18.34
C ASN A 171 -13.51 27.37 17.33
N ASN A 172 -12.38 26.68 17.39
CA ASN A 172 -12.03 25.64 16.42
C ASN A 172 -13.03 24.47 16.41
N ALA A 173 -13.71 24.19 17.52
CA ALA A 173 -14.75 23.15 17.56
C ALA A 173 -15.98 23.53 16.72
N SER A 174 -16.46 24.77 16.83
CA SER A 174 -17.52 25.32 15.98
C SER A 174 -17.08 25.39 14.51
N GLN A 175 -15.83 25.77 14.24
CA GLN A 175 -15.27 25.81 12.88
C GLN A 175 -15.22 24.42 12.22
N ILE A 176 -14.78 23.39 12.95
CA ILE A 176 -14.83 22.00 12.50
C ILE A 176 -16.27 21.60 12.19
N HIS A 177 -17.20 21.82 13.11
CA HIS A 177 -18.61 21.44 12.92
C HIS A 177 -19.20 22.11 11.68
N ASN A 178 -19.05 23.42 11.55
CA ASN A 178 -19.56 24.21 10.42
C ASN A 178 -18.98 23.73 9.09
N THR A 179 -17.68 23.43 9.06
CA THR A 179 -17.01 22.92 7.85
C THR A 179 -17.54 21.53 7.48
N MET A 180 -17.64 20.63 8.45
CA MET A 180 -18.14 19.26 8.23
C MET A 180 -19.62 19.25 7.80
N ALA A 181 -20.45 20.11 8.39
CA ALA A 181 -21.86 20.24 8.01
C ALA A 181 -22.00 20.80 6.59
N ARG A 182 -21.30 21.91 6.28
CA ARG A 182 -21.32 22.56 4.96
C ARG A 182 -20.84 21.65 3.85
N LEU A 183 -19.81 20.85 4.10
CA LEU A 183 -19.24 19.89 3.12
C LEU A 183 -19.92 18.52 3.17
N GLN A 184 -21.00 18.37 3.94
CA GLN A 184 -21.76 17.12 4.08
C GLN A 184 -20.91 15.92 4.54
N CYS A 185 -19.86 16.16 5.34
CA CYS A 185 -19.03 15.09 5.91
C CYS A 185 -19.87 14.12 6.76
N TYR A 186 -20.90 14.62 7.46
CA TYR A 186 -21.81 13.82 8.28
C TYR A 186 -22.69 12.84 7.49
N ALA A 187 -22.79 13.00 6.17
CA ALA A 187 -23.46 12.03 5.31
C ALA A 187 -22.72 10.67 5.27
N CYS A 188 -21.45 10.64 5.69
CA CYS A 188 -20.56 9.49 5.59
C CYS A 188 -19.84 9.18 6.91
N HIS A 189 -19.42 10.22 7.64
CA HIS A 189 -18.61 10.12 8.83
C HIS A 189 -19.39 10.55 10.06
N ASP A 190 -19.27 9.81 11.15
CA ASP A 190 -19.70 10.27 12.46
C ASP A 190 -18.62 11.12 13.15
N ARG A 191 -19.06 12.09 13.97
CA ARG A 191 -18.22 12.81 14.92
C ARG A 191 -19.04 13.29 16.10
N GLY A 192 -18.47 13.13 17.29
CA GLY A 192 -19.14 13.42 18.56
C GLY A 192 -19.96 12.21 19.00
N VAL A 193 -19.89 11.87 20.30
CA VAL A 193 -20.63 10.75 20.90
C VAL A 193 -21.21 11.20 22.25
N VAL A 194 -22.45 10.79 22.52
CA VAL A 194 -23.12 10.95 23.81
C VAL A 194 -23.77 9.61 24.15
N ASN A 195 -23.45 9.03 25.30
CA ASN A 195 -23.92 7.70 25.72
C ASN A 195 -23.74 6.63 24.63
N ASP A 196 -22.55 6.58 24.03
CA ASP A 196 -22.18 5.66 22.94
C ASP A 196 -22.97 5.81 21.62
N VAL A 197 -23.81 6.85 21.53
CA VAL A 197 -24.56 7.18 20.30
C VAL A 197 -23.87 8.33 19.58
N PRO A 198 -23.60 8.20 18.26
CA PRO A 198 -23.10 9.32 17.45
C PRO A 198 -24.03 10.53 17.54
N GLN A 199 -23.47 11.69 17.88
CA GLN A 199 -24.23 12.94 17.95
C GLN A 199 -24.55 13.49 16.55
N PHE A 200 -23.58 13.38 15.65
CA PHE A 200 -23.71 13.73 14.23
C PHE A 200 -23.07 12.61 13.41
N GLY A 201 -23.74 12.13 12.38
CA GLY A 201 -23.17 11.06 11.57
C GLY A 201 -24.12 10.41 10.59
N LEU A 202 -23.61 9.34 9.99
CA LEU A 202 -24.28 8.58 8.94
C LEU A 202 -25.69 8.13 9.38
N PRO A 203 -26.75 8.62 8.72
CA PRO A 203 -28.13 8.18 8.98
C PRO A 203 -28.31 6.67 8.76
N ASP A 204 -29.13 6.02 9.59
CA ASP A 204 -29.32 4.57 9.57
C ASP A 204 -29.91 4.05 8.26
N ASP A 205 -30.78 4.83 7.61
CA ASP A 205 -31.35 4.54 6.28
C ASP A 205 -30.29 4.53 5.16
N ARG A 206 -29.17 5.21 5.36
CA ARG A 206 -28.05 5.24 4.41
C ARG A 206 -27.08 4.08 4.59
N ARG A 207 -26.98 3.51 5.80
CA ARG A 207 -26.03 2.41 6.12
C ARG A 207 -26.15 1.21 5.18
N PRO A 208 -27.34 0.74 4.74
CA PRO A 208 -27.47 -0.40 3.82
C PRO A 208 -26.80 -0.20 2.45
N TRP A 209 -26.56 1.03 2.02
CA TRP A 209 -25.96 1.36 0.72
C TRP A 209 -24.44 1.24 0.70
N PHE A 210 -23.80 1.23 1.86
CA PHE A 210 -22.37 0.99 2.00
C PHE A 210 -22.11 -0.52 1.91
N LYS A 211 -21.88 -1.02 0.69
CA LYS A 211 -21.62 -2.44 0.42
C LYS A 211 -20.14 -2.80 0.65
N PRO A 212 -19.84 -3.88 1.40
CA PRO A 212 -18.46 -4.32 1.64
C PRO A 212 -17.84 -4.91 0.38
N GLN A 213 -16.54 -4.69 0.16
CA GLN A 213 -15.75 -5.47 -0.80
C GLN A 213 -15.17 -6.74 -0.17
N VAL A 214 -14.95 -6.70 1.15
CA VAL A 214 -14.42 -7.79 1.98
C VAL A 214 -15.44 -8.04 3.09
N PRO A 215 -16.43 -8.96 2.89
CA PRO A 215 -17.52 -9.18 3.83
C PRO A 215 -17.06 -9.51 5.26
N GLU A 216 -15.90 -10.16 5.40
CA GLU A 216 -15.34 -10.60 6.68
C GLU A 216 -14.97 -9.43 7.62
N LEU A 217 -14.72 -8.24 7.05
CA LEU A 217 -14.48 -7.01 7.82
C LEU A 217 -15.76 -6.37 8.37
N GLY A 218 -16.95 -6.83 7.95
CA GLY A 218 -18.23 -6.28 8.39
C GLY A 218 -18.32 -4.76 8.20
N ASP A 219 -18.83 -4.06 9.21
CA ASP A 219 -18.99 -2.60 9.20
C ASP A 219 -17.64 -1.87 9.06
N GLU A 220 -16.55 -2.42 9.59
CA GLU A 220 -15.21 -1.80 9.47
C GLU A 220 -14.70 -1.75 8.02
N GLY A 221 -15.18 -2.69 7.18
CA GLY A 221 -14.81 -2.80 5.78
C GLY A 221 -15.66 -1.93 4.84
N ARG A 222 -16.82 -1.45 5.29
CA ARG A 222 -17.81 -0.77 4.43
C ARG A 222 -18.17 0.65 4.88
N ILE A 223 -18.20 0.92 6.20
CA ILE A 223 -18.58 2.21 6.77
C ILE A 223 -17.32 3.10 6.90
N PRO A 224 -17.37 4.37 6.43
CA PRO A 224 -16.29 5.33 6.64
C PRO A 224 -15.91 5.44 8.12
N PRO A 225 -14.63 5.67 8.45
CA PRO A 225 -14.21 5.72 9.84
C PRO A 225 -14.81 6.91 10.58
N SER A 226 -15.12 6.70 11.86
CA SER A 226 -15.42 7.79 12.78
C SER A 226 -14.30 8.81 12.82
N LEU A 227 -14.71 10.08 12.83
CA LEU A 227 -13.85 11.24 13.00
C LEU A 227 -13.84 11.72 14.45
N THR A 228 -14.53 11.05 15.38
CA THR A 228 -14.39 11.29 16.81
C THR A 228 -12.95 10.97 17.27
N GLY A 229 -12.28 11.94 17.89
CA GLY A 229 -10.91 11.77 18.37
C GLY A 229 -9.87 11.58 17.26
N VAL A 230 -10.18 11.96 16.02
CA VAL A 230 -9.32 11.67 14.86
C VAL A 230 -7.97 12.38 14.93
N GLY A 231 -7.91 13.59 15.50
CA GLY A 231 -6.64 14.30 15.73
C GLY A 231 -5.78 13.70 16.84
N ASP A 232 -6.36 12.90 17.74
CA ASP A 232 -5.58 12.09 18.68
C ASP A 232 -4.95 10.88 17.99
N LYS A 233 -5.69 10.28 17.07
CA LYS A 233 -5.32 9.06 16.36
C LYS A 233 -4.31 9.28 15.25
N LEU A 234 -4.57 10.26 14.38
CA LEU A 234 -3.82 10.48 13.14
C LEU A 234 -2.83 11.63 13.30
N LYS A 235 -1.68 11.51 12.64
CA LYS A 235 -0.71 12.60 12.52
C LYS A 235 -1.31 13.73 11.66
N PRO A 236 -1.04 15.02 11.96
CA PRO A 236 -1.50 16.14 11.15
C PRO A 236 -1.13 16.01 9.66
N ALA A 237 0.11 15.61 9.36
CA ALA A 237 0.56 15.37 7.99
C ALA A 237 -0.25 14.29 7.25
N TRP A 238 -0.70 13.25 7.96
CA TRP A 238 -1.55 12.23 7.34
C TRP A 238 -2.99 12.73 7.14
N LEU A 239 -3.53 13.50 8.09
CA LEU A 239 -4.84 14.15 7.93
C LEU A 239 -4.84 15.07 6.72
N GLN A 240 -3.83 15.93 6.58
CA GLN A 240 -3.67 16.81 5.43
C GLN A 240 -3.62 16.00 4.14
N LYS A 241 -2.79 14.95 4.07
CA LYS A 241 -2.72 14.05 2.90
C LYS A 241 -4.07 13.43 2.53
N VAL A 242 -4.88 13.01 3.49
CA VAL A 242 -6.23 12.47 3.22
C VAL A 242 -7.15 13.55 2.65
N LEU A 243 -7.10 14.75 3.21
CA LEU A 243 -7.97 15.87 2.89
C LEU A 243 -7.65 16.55 1.55
N THR A 244 -6.37 16.64 1.18
CA THR A 244 -5.90 17.42 0.02
C THR A 244 -5.30 16.57 -1.10
N GLU A 245 -4.78 15.38 -0.80
CA GLU A 245 -4.04 14.54 -1.76
C GLU A 245 -4.69 13.16 -1.98
N ARG A 246 -5.93 12.95 -1.52
CA ARG A 246 -6.64 11.66 -1.62
C ARG A 246 -5.89 10.49 -0.95
N GLY A 247 -5.21 10.73 0.17
CA GLY A 247 -4.52 9.67 0.92
C GLY A 247 -5.42 8.46 1.24
N ILE A 248 -5.00 7.26 0.82
CA ILE A 248 -5.78 6.02 1.02
C ILE A 248 -5.06 5.12 2.03
N ALA A 249 -5.78 4.75 3.09
CA ALA A 249 -5.35 3.69 4.01
C ALA A 249 -6.18 2.41 3.86
N ARG A 250 -7.44 2.51 3.41
CA ARG A 250 -8.36 1.37 3.27
C ARG A 250 -8.72 1.16 1.78
N PRO A 251 -7.83 0.56 0.98
CA PRO A 251 -8.06 0.42 -0.46
C PRO A 251 -9.27 -0.46 -0.79
N TYR A 252 -9.66 -1.35 0.13
CA TYR A 252 -10.80 -2.26 0.02
C TYR A 252 -12.18 -1.62 0.24
N MET A 253 -12.28 -0.34 0.59
CA MET A 253 -13.59 0.30 0.72
C MET A 253 -14.14 0.60 -0.67
N ASN A 254 -15.44 0.44 -0.90
CA ASN A 254 -16.09 0.89 -2.15
C ASN A 254 -16.40 2.40 -2.12
N VAL A 255 -16.75 2.92 -0.93
CA VAL A 255 -16.97 4.35 -0.72
C VAL A 255 -15.67 5.13 -0.90
N ARG A 256 -15.77 6.30 -1.52
CA ARG A 256 -14.67 7.24 -1.74
C ARG A 256 -15.04 8.60 -1.15
N MET A 257 -14.11 9.17 -0.38
CA MET A 257 -14.28 10.51 0.17
C MET A 257 -14.18 11.55 -0.98
N PRO A 258 -15.14 12.47 -1.11
CA PRO A 258 -15.02 13.59 -2.04
C PRO A 258 -13.78 14.44 -1.73
N GLN A 259 -13.30 15.19 -2.72
CA GLN A 259 -12.24 16.16 -2.50
C GLN A 259 -12.81 17.56 -2.67
N PHE A 260 -12.55 18.41 -1.69
CA PHE A 260 -13.17 19.74 -1.58
C PHE A 260 -12.20 20.89 -1.90
N GLY A 261 -10.94 20.58 -2.25
CA GLY A 261 -9.89 21.57 -2.49
C GLY A 261 -9.25 22.06 -1.18
N SER A 262 -7.95 22.37 -1.24
CA SER A 262 -7.15 22.73 -0.05
C SER A 262 -7.72 23.92 0.71
N GLU A 263 -8.23 24.94 0.03
CA GLU A 263 -8.83 26.13 0.63
C GLU A 263 -9.98 25.81 1.59
N GLN A 264 -10.70 24.71 1.36
CA GLN A 264 -11.90 24.36 2.12
C GLN A 264 -11.60 23.46 3.33
N VAL A 265 -10.46 22.78 3.36
CA VAL A 265 -10.20 21.68 4.30
C VAL A 265 -8.84 21.71 4.98
N SER A 266 -7.91 22.59 4.59
CA SER A 266 -6.54 22.56 5.13
C SER A 266 -6.51 22.84 6.64
N HIS A 267 -7.37 23.73 7.13
CA HIS A 267 -7.49 24.05 8.56
C HIS A 267 -7.93 22.84 9.40
N LEU A 268 -8.70 21.90 8.83
CA LEU A 268 -9.23 20.77 9.58
C LEU A 268 -8.14 19.88 10.18
N ALA A 269 -6.99 19.73 9.52
CA ALA A 269 -5.90 18.91 10.05
C ALA A 269 -5.33 19.47 11.36
N GLU A 270 -5.15 20.80 11.42
CA GLU A 270 -4.67 21.51 12.61
C GLU A 270 -5.75 21.58 13.68
N ASP A 271 -6.98 21.90 13.30
CA ASP A 271 -8.11 22.00 14.24
C ASP A 271 -8.42 20.65 14.90
N PHE A 272 -8.41 19.55 14.14
CA PHE A 272 -8.58 18.22 14.72
C PHE A 272 -7.47 17.91 15.71
N ALA A 273 -6.21 18.21 15.37
CA ALA A 273 -5.10 18.00 16.28
C ALA A 273 -5.23 18.86 17.54
N LEU A 274 -5.64 20.12 17.42
CA LEU A 274 -5.81 21.01 18.56
C LEU A 274 -6.91 20.53 19.51
N ILE A 275 -8.07 20.13 18.97
CA ILE A 275 -9.25 19.77 19.77
C ILE A 275 -9.15 18.34 20.30
N ASP A 276 -8.74 17.39 19.46
CA ASP A 276 -8.86 15.97 19.76
C ASP A 276 -7.65 15.43 20.52
N ARG A 277 -6.45 16.00 20.36
CA ARG A 277 -5.20 15.38 20.80
C ARG A 277 -5.16 15.17 22.32
N ARG A 278 -4.78 13.96 22.74
CA ARG A 278 -4.59 13.54 24.14
C ARG A 278 -3.25 12.79 24.26
N PRO A 279 -2.12 13.52 24.31
CA PRO A 279 -0.81 12.89 24.33
C PRO A 279 -0.61 12.11 25.63
N THR A 280 -0.15 10.86 25.51
CA THR A 280 0.21 10.04 26.66
C THR A 280 1.68 9.64 26.61
N ALA A 281 2.34 9.62 27.77
CA ALA A 281 3.72 9.18 27.87
C ALA A 281 3.86 7.70 27.48
N ILE A 282 4.82 7.39 26.60
CA ILE A 282 5.17 6.02 26.25
C ILE A 282 6.25 5.56 27.22
N ARG A 283 6.00 4.44 27.91
CA ARG A 283 6.97 3.85 28.82
C ARG A 283 8.23 3.44 28.04
N LYS A 284 9.39 3.94 28.47
CA LYS A 284 10.68 3.52 27.91
C LYS A 284 10.89 2.03 28.22
N THR A 285 11.36 1.31 27.21
CA THR A 285 11.71 -0.11 27.33
C THR A 285 13.23 -0.25 27.33
N PRO A 286 13.79 -1.25 28.02
CA PRO A 286 15.24 -1.46 28.10
C PRO A 286 15.83 -2.06 26.81
N ASP A 287 14.97 -2.54 25.92
CA ASP A 287 15.35 -3.30 24.72
C ASP A 287 16.04 -2.41 23.68
N SER A 288 17.13 -2.93 23.09
CA SER A 288 17.81 -2.30 21.95
C SER A 288 16.86 -2.19 20.75
N ASP A 289 17.17 -1.32 19.78
CA ASP A 289 16.33 -1.21 18.57
C ASP A 289 16.32 -2.52 17.77
N GLU A 290 17.47 -3.19 17.68
CA GLU A 290 17.62 -4.47 16.98
C GLU A 290 16.79 -5.58 17.64
N ASP A 291 16.93 -5.76 18.96
CA ASP A 291 16.18 -6.78 19.71
C ASP A 291 14.67 -6.53 19.65
N ALA A 292 14.27 -5.27 19.79
CA ALA A 292 12.86 -4.88 19.72
C ALA A 292 12.28 -5.13 18.31
N LYS A 293 13.05 -4.88 17.24
CA LYS A 293 12.62 -5.17 15.87
C LYS A 293 12.51 -6.67 15.60
N ALA A 294 13.49 -7.46 16.06
CA ALA A 294 13.45 -8.91 15.97
C ALA A 294 12.23 -9.49 16.73
N ALA A 295 11.97 -9.00 17.94
CA ALA A 295 10.76 -9.37 18.70
C ALA A 295 9.46 -8.96 17.99
N GLY A 296 9.41 -7.75 17.41
CA GLY A 296 8.27 -7.25 16.65
C GLY A 296 7.95 -8.12 15.42
N LEU A 297 8.97 -8.47 14.64
CA LEU A 297 8.88 -9.42 13.52
C LEU A 297 8.26 -10.75 14.00
N HIS A 298 8.83 -11.34 15.04
CA HIS A 298 8.38 -12.61 15.59
C HIS A 298 6.92 -12.60 16.08
N LEU A 299 6.45 -11.47 16.62
CA LEU A 299 5.06 -11.30 17.06
C LEU A 299 4.09 -11.23 15.87
N VAL A 300 4.48 -10.54 14.79
CA VAL A 300 3.66 -10.35 13.58
C VAL A 300 3.47 -11.65 12.78
N ASP A 301 4.44 -12.56 12.84
CA ASP A 301 4.45 -13.86 12.16
C ASP A 301 3.21 -14.75 12.45
N ARG A 302 2.99 -15.74 11.57
CA ARG A 302 1.92 -16.75 11.69
C ARG A 302 1.98 -17.61 12.97
N GLY A 303 3.12 -17.65 13.66
CA GLY A 303 3.29 -18.47 14.86
C GLY A 303 2.85 -17.82 16.17
N ARG A 304 2.60 -16.50 16.19
CA ARG A 304 2.35 -15.75 17.43
C ARG A 304 1.04 -14.95 17.40
N LEU A 305 1.10 -13.62 17.32
CA LEU A 305 -0.11 -12.78 17.28
C LEU A 305 -0.83 -12.87 15.94
N GLN A 306 -0.18 -13.42 14.90
CA GLN A 306 -0.76 -13.66 13.59
C GLN A 306 -1.37 -12.41 12.97
N CYS A 307 -0.74 -11.25 13.15
CA CYS A 307 -1.22 -9.98 12.61
C CYS A 307 -1.43 -10.07 11.08
N ILE A 308 -0.57 -10.83 10.40
CA ILE A 308 -0.60 -11.10 8.96
C ILE A 308 -1.68 -12.08 8.50
N GLY A 309 -2.37 -12.74 9.45
CA GLY A 309 -3.58 -13.50 9.18
C GLY A 309 -4.73 -12.58 8.75
N CYS A 310 -4.74 -11.34 9.26
CA CYS A 310 -5.81 -10.37 9.02
C CYS A 310 -5.34 -9.07 8.34
N HIS A 311 -4.06 -8.74 8.35
CA HIS A 311 -3.56 -7.50 7.74
C HIS A 311 -2.65 -7.77 6.56
N ASP A 312 -2.85 -7.01 5.48
CA ASP A 312 -1.86 -6.90 4.41
C ASP A 312 -0.53 -6.38 4.99
N PHE A 313 0.60 -6.64 4.32
CA PHE A 313 1.92 -6.22 4.79
C PHE A 313 2.83 -5.87 3.62
N ASN A 314 3.27 -4.62 3.56
CA ASN A 314 4.17 -4.09 2.53
C ASN A 314 3.69 -4.42 1.10
N GLY A 315 2.38 -4.26 0.84
CA GLY A 315 1.74 -4.58 -0.45
C GLY A 315 1.43 -6.06 -0.68
N HIS A 316 1.86 -6.96 0.20
CA HIS A 316 1.48 -8.38 0.16
C HIS A 316 0.14 -8.60 0.85
N LYS A 317 -0.70 -9.42 0.22
CA LYS A 317 -2.03 -9.75 0.75
C LYS A 317 -1.91 -10.67 1.96
N SER A 318 -2.74 -10.43 2.97
CA SER A 318 -2.90 -11.35 4.10
C SER A 318 -3.38 -12.74 3.68
N ILE A 319 -3.22 -13.71 4.58
CA ILE A 319 -3.64 -15.10 4.37
C ILE A 319 -5.17 -15.26 4.52
N GLY A 320 -5.80 -14.43 5.36
CA GLY A 320 -7.22 -14.48 5.67
C GLY A 320 -7.92 -13.17 5.35
N ILE A 321 -8.41 -12.48 6.39
CA ILE A 321 -9.11 -11.20 6.24
C ILE A 321 -8.14 -10.16 5.65
N ARG A 322 -8.59 -9.31 4.73
CA ARG A 322 -7.74 -8.30 4.09
C ARG A 322 -7.89 -6.91 4.71
N ALA A 323 -7.42 -6.76 5.95
CA ALA A 323 -7.35 -5.47 6.62
C ALA A 323 -6.14 -4.65 6.14
N MET A 324 -6.05 -3.43 6.67
CA MET A 324 -5.09 -2.41 6.23
C MET A 324 -3.63 -2.83 6.40
N ASP A 325 -2.77 -2.38 5.49
CA ASP A 325 -1.34 -2.66 5.50
C ASP A 325 -0.65 -2.23 6.81
N LEU A 326 -0.03 -3.17 7.52
CA LEU A 326 0.65 -2.91 8.80
C LEU A 326 1.81 -1.91 8.67
N THR A 327 2.54 -1.94 7.56
CA THR A 327 3.71 -1.06 7.34
C THR A 327 3.32 0.40 7.12
N ALA A 328 2.04 0.67 6.85
CA ALA A 328 1.52 2.04 6.73
C ALA A 328 1.20 2.67 8.10
N MET A 329 1.17 1.89 9.19
CA MET A 329 0.71 2.36 10.50
C MET A 329 1.58 3.49 11.08
N PRO A 330 2.92 3.39 11.12
CA PRO A 330 3.74 4.43 11.73
C PRO A 330 3.77 5.74 10.95
N GLY A 331 3.49 5.69 9.64
CA GLY A 331 3.35 6.89 8.80
C GLY A 331 2.08 7.69 9.10
N ARG A 332 1.02 7.04 9.60
CA ARG A 332 -0.30 7.67 9.76
C ARG A 332 -0.73 7.90 11.21
N LEU A 333 -0.34 7.02 12.14
CA LEU A 333 -0.81 7.04 13.52
C LEU A 333 0.12 7.85 14.42
N ASN A 334 -0.42 8.50 15.45
CA ASN A 334 0.38 8.94 16.58
C ASN A 334 0.83 7.72 17.39
N ARG A 335 2.12 7.68 17.78
CA ARG A 335 2.72 6.50 18.43
C ARG A 335 2.02 6.18 19.74
N ASP A 336 1.81 7.16 20.60
CA ASP A 336 1.16 6.98 21.89
C ASP A 336 -0.31 6.53 21.76
N TRP A 337 -1.03 7.00 20.73
CA TRP A 337 -2.36 6.49 20.40
C TRP A 337 -2.29 5.01 19.99
N PHE A 338 -1.33 4.61 19.15
CA PHE A 338 -1.13 3.20 18.79
C PHE A 338 -0.89 2.34 20.05
N HIS A 339 -0.07 2.82 20.99
CA HIS A 339 0.16 2.10 22.24
C HIS A 339 -1.11 1.92 23.07
N ARG A 340 -2.01 2.92 23.14
CA ARG A 340 -3.29 2.77 23.84
C ARG A 340 -4.23 1.83 23.09
N TYR A 341 -4.38 2.01 21.79
CA TYR A 341 -5.26 1.19 20.94
C TYR A 341 -4.89 -0.29 20.98
N MET A 342 -3.59 -0.62 20.93
CA MET A 342 -3.15 -2.02 20.95
C MET A 342 -3.46 -2.75 22.27
N ARG A 343 -3.57 -2.02 23.39
CA ARG A 343 -3.91 -2.64 24.69
C ARG A 343 -5.37 -3.07 24.75
N SER A 344 -6.26 -2.26 24.18
CA SER A 344 -7.70 -2.53 24.18
C SER A 344 -8.37 -1.95 22.92
N PRO A 345 -8.32 -2.68 21.78
CA PRO A 345 -8.93 -2.20 20.54
C PRO A 345 -10.44 -1.97 20.66
N GLY A 346 -11.12 -2.77 21.49
CA GLY A 346 -12.57 -2.72 21.71
C GLY A 346 -13.07 -1.40 22.30
N ASP A 347 -12.27 -0.77 23.18
CA ASP A 347 -12.64 0.52 23.81
C ASP A 347 -12.67 1.67 22.80
N TYR A 348 -11.91 1.55 21.71
CA TYR A 348 -11.89 2.54 20.64
C TYR A 348 -12.86 2.22 19.51
N ARG A 349 -13.21 0.94 19.35
CA ARG A 349 -14.09 0.43 18.29
C ARG A 349 -14.89 -0.76 18.81
N PRO A 350 -16.07 -0.51 19.36
CA PRO A 350 -17.00 -1.57 19.74
C PRO A 350 -17.25 -2.54 18.58
N GLY A 351 -17.13 -3.83 18.85
CA GLY A 351 -17.34 -4.88 17.83
C GLY A 351 -16.19 -5.06 16.82
N THR A 352 -15.02 -4.44 17.04
CA THR A 352 -13.86 -4.65 16.17
C THR A 352 -13.44 -6.13 16.11
N LYS A 353 -12.98 -6.56 14.93
CA LYS A 353 -12.42 -7.92 14.73
C LYS A 353 -11.01 -8.07 15.30
N MET A 354 -10.36 -6.95 15.68
CA MET A 354 -9.01 -6.97 16.21
C MET A 354 -8.99 -7.54 17.64
N PRO A 355 -8.24 -8.62 17.91
CA PRO A 355 -8.26 -9.26 19.22
C PRO A 355 -7.53 -8.42 20.28
N ALA A 356 -8.00 -8.52 21.52
CA ALA A 356 -7.28 -8.02 22.69
C ALA A 356 -6.15 -9.00 23.06
N ALA A 357 -4.96 -8.77 22.52
CA ALA A 357 -3.82 -9.69 22.65
C ALA A 357 -3.09 -9.65 24.01
N TRP A 358 -3.41 -8.69 24.87
CA TRP A 358 -2.76 -8.51 26.17
C TRP A 358 -3.76 -8.38 27.34
N PRO A 359 -4.57 -9.41 27.63
CA PRO A 359 -5.39 -9.40 28.83
C PRO A 359 -4.52 -9.17 30.07
N SER A 360 -4.93 -8.24 30.93
CA SER A 360 -4.18 -7.85 32.13
C SER A 360 -2.73 -7.42 31.89
N GLY A 361 -2.42 -6.92 30.68
CA GLY A 361 -1.09 -6.40 30.34
C GLY A 361 -0.06 -7.48 29.98
N ARG A 362 -0.47 -8.74 29.76
CA ARG A 362 0.42 -9.81 29.30
C ARG A 362 -0.15 -10.58 28.12
N SER A 363 0.71 -11.00 27.20
CA SER A 363 0.33 -11.89 26.09
C SER A 363 0.54 -13.37 26.43
N LEU A 364 0.00 -14.24 25.57
CA LEU A 364 0.23 -15.70 25.62
C LEU A 364 1.63 -16.11 25.14
N PHE A 365 2.53 -15.16 24.85
CA PHE A 365 3.87 -15.42 24.30
C PHE A 365 4.97 -14.92 25.25
N PRO A 366 5.13 -15.53 26.44
CA PRO A 366 6.13 -15.12 27.43
C PRO A 366 7.58 -15.24 26.92
N GLN A 367 7.83 -16.10 25.95
CA GLN A 367 9.14 -16.27 25.31
C GLN A 367 9.59 -15.05 24.48
N VAL A 368 8.70 -14.10 24.19
CA VAL A 368 9.06 -12.84 23.53
C VAL A 368 8.91 -11.71 24.54
N LEU A 369 10.03 -11.14 25.01
CA LEU A 369 10.04 -10.00 25.93
C LEU A 369 9.18 -10.22 27.19
N GLU A 370 9.20 -11.44 27.73
CA GLU A 370 8.47 -11.85 28.96
C GLU A 370 6.94 -11.73 28.85
N GLY A 371 6.39 -11.57 27.64
CA GLY A 371 4.97 -11.35 27.43
C GLY A 371 4.49 -9.95 27.83
N ASP A 372 5.38 -9.04 28.22
CA ASP A 372 5.02 -7.70 28.72
C ASP A 372 4.39 -6.84 27.60
N ALA A 373 3.18 -6.34 27.82
CA ALA A 373 2.47 -5.55 26.83
C ALA A 373 3.21 -4.28 26.42
N ASN A 374 3.90 -3.59 27.34
CA ASN A 374 4.58 -2.36 27.00
C ASN A 374 5.75 -2.63 26.05
N ARG A 375 6.57 -3.64 26.38
CA ARG A 375 7.72 -4.06 25.57
C ARG A 375 7.29 -4.61 24.22
N GLN A 376 6.30 -5.49 24.19
CA GLN A 376 5.82 -6.11 22.95
C GLN A 376 5.13 -5.10 22.01
N ILE A 377 4.30 -4.18 22.53
CA ILE A 377 3.67 -3.15 21.70
C ILE A 377 4.72 -2.16 21.17
N ASP A 378 5.73 -1.83 21.97
CA ASP A 378 6.84 -0.98 21.53
C ASP A 378 7.68 -1.65 20.43
N ALA A 379 7.99 -2.94 20.60
CA ALA A 379 8.66 -3.78 19.61
C ALA A 379 7.92 -3.82 18.27
N LEU A 380 6.59 -4.01 18.30
CA LEU A 380 5.73 -3.94 17.12
C LEU A 380 5.85 -2.57 16.42
N TRP A 381 5.82 -1.47 17.18
CA TRP A 381 5.95 -0.14 16.59
C TRP A 381 7.31 0.05 15.91
N ARG A 382 8.41 -0.30 16.59
CA ARG A 382 9.78 -0.13 16.04
C ARG A 382 10.00 -0.97 14.79
N TYR A 383 9.51 -2.21 14.78
CA TYR A 383 9.54 -3.09 13.61
C TYR A 383 8.75 -2.50 12.43
N LEU A 384 7.49 -2.08 12.66
CA LEU A 384 6.67 -1.50 11.59
C LEU A 384 7.20 -0.15 11.11
N ALA A 385 7.98 0.57 11.93
CA ALA A 385 8.55 1.87 11.58
C ALA A 385 9.60 1.78 10.47
N ASP A 386 10.15 0.59 10.20
CA ASP A 386 11.00 0.36 9.03
C ASP A 386 10.20 0.44 7.71
N GLY A 387 8.87 0.42 7.77
CA GLY A 387 7.96 0.63 6.65
C GLY A 387 8.23 -0.38 5.53
N ARG A 388 8.52 0.11 4.32
CA ARG A 388 8.83 -0.76 3.17
C ARG A 388 10.13 -1.57 3.31
N ARG A 389 10.99 -1.20 4.26
CA ARG A 389 12.24 -1.91 4.56
C ARG A 389 12.06 -2.97 5.65
N ALA A 390 10.90 -3.05 6.29
CA ALA A 390 10.62 -4.05 7.30
C ALA A 390 10.78 -5.46 6.70
N VAL A 391 11.55 -6.30 7.39
CA VAL A 391 11.78 -7.70 6.99
C VAL A 391 10.42 -8.41 6.91
N PRO A 392 10.05 -9.05 5.78
CA PRO A 392 8.77 -9.71 5.66
C PRO A 392 8.60 -10.87 6.67
N PRO A 393 7.48 -10.90 7.42
CA PRO A 393 7.22 -11.92 8.43
C PRO A 393 7.00 -13.31 7.82
N ALA A 394 7.33 -14.34 8.59
CA ALA A 394 7.15 -15.73 8.20
C ALA A 394 5.66 -16.06 8.04
N GLY A 395 5.31 -16.63 6.88
CA GLY A 395 3.95 -17.02 6.54
C GLY A 395 3.15 -15.97 5.74
N LEU A 396 3.73 -14.82 5.39
CA LEU A 396 3.02 -13.70 4.74
C LEU A 396 2.31 -14.02 3.41
N SER A 397 2.56 -15.14 2.76
CA SER A 397 1.71 -15.60 1.65
C SER A 397 2.03 -17.04 1.23
N ARG A 398 1.02 -17.80 0.81
CA ARG A 398 1.21 -19.01 -0.03
C ARG A 398 1.73 -18.69 -1.45
N GLN A 399 1.82 -17.40 -1.82
CA GLN A 399 2.42 -16.92 -3.07
C GLN A 399 3.87 -16.43 -2.91
N SER A 400 4.39 -16.37 -1.67
CA SER A 400 5.82 -16.26 -1.48
C SER A 400 6.39 -17.62 -1.89
N LEU A 401 7.07 -17.65 -3.02
CA LEU A 401 7.75 -18.85 -3.50
C LEU A 401 9.12 -18.89 -2.81
N GLU A 402 9.12 -18.71 -1.50
CA GLU A 402 10.31 -18.88 -0.67
C GLU A 402 10.76 -20.32 -0.80
N VAL A 403 12.02 -20.46 -1.20
CA VAL A 403 12.68 -21.75 -1.25
C VAL A 403 13.24 -21.99 0.15
N ILE A 404 12.53 -22.82 0.91
CA ILE A 404 12.93 -23.21 2.26
C ILE A 404 13.95 -24.34 2.16
N VAL A 405 15.04 -24.22 2.91
CA VAL A 405 16.09 -25.24 3.01
C VAL A 405 15.87 -26.02 4.29
N GLY A 406 15.73 -27.35 4.18
CA GLY A 406 15.57 -28.23 5.33
C GLY A 406 16.11 -29.62 5.04
N GLY A 407 16.88 -30.17 5.97
CA GLY A 407 17.46 -31.53 5.90
C GLY A 407 18.61 -31.72 4.92
N GLU A 408 18.53 -31.13 3.73
CA GLU A 408 19.54 -31.22 2.65
C GLU A 408 19.76 -29.86 1.97
N ALA A 409 20.86 -29.73 1.22
CA ALA A 409 21.14 -28.50 0.49
C ALA A 409 20.18 -28.31 -0.70
N VAL A 410 19.80 -27.07 -0.97
CA VAL A 410 18.92 -26.71 -2.08
C VAL A 410 19.67 -25.85 -3.09
N VAL A 411 19.66 -26.26 -4.35
CA VAL A 411 20.31 -25.53 -5.45
C VAL A 411 19.26 -24.81 -6.30
N TYR A 412 19.45 -23.51 -6.50
CA TYR A 412 18.59 -22.66 -7.32
C TYR A 412 19.40 -21.96 -8.41
N ARG A 413 18.98 -22.08 -9.68
CA ARG A 413 19.72 -21.54 -10.84
C ARG A 413 18.88 -20.53 -11.60
N ASN A 414 19.34 -19.29 -11.72
CA ASN A 414 18.73 -18.27 -12.57
C ASN A 414 19.56 -16.95 -12.58
N LYS A 415 18.94 -15.84 -12.97
CA LYS A 415 19.49 -14.49 -12.83
C LYS A 415 19.52 -14.03 -11.36
N ILE A 416 20.70 -14.00 -10.77
CA ILE A 416 20.92 -13.68 -9.35
C ILE A 416 21.63 -12.32 -9.22
N ARG A 417 21.26 -11.54 -8.20
CA ARG A 417 21.93 -10.29 -7.85
C ARG A 417 23.39 -10.60 -7.48
N GLN A 418 24.33 -9.80 -7.99
CA GLN A 418 25.78 -10.02 -7.86
C GLN A 418 26.37 -11.30 -8.49
N ALA A 419 25.60 -12.32 -8.89
CA ALA A 419 26.11 -13.53 -9.57
C ALA A 419 25.69 -13.64 -11.05
N GLY A 420 25.07 -12.59 -11.61
CA GLY A 420 24.79 -12.49 -13.04
C GLY A 420 23.63 -13.37 -13.55
N PHE A 421 23.58 -13.59 -14.86
CA PHE A 421 22.54 -14.38 -15.53
C PHE A 421 22.72 -15.90 -15.36
N ARG A 422 23.94 -16.34 -15.07
CA ARG A 422 24.30 -17.75 -14.84
C ARG A 422 24.58 -18.01 -13.35
N GLY A 423 23.82 -17.35 -12.48
CA GLY A 423 23.96 -17.48 -11.04
C GLY A 423 23.42 -18.81 -10.53
N ILE A 424 24.18 -19.44 -9.63
CA ILE A 424 23.81 -20.67 -8.94
C ILE A 424 23.84 -20.40 -7.43
N CYS A 425 22.67 -20.34 -6.81
CA CYS A 425 22.55 -20.23 -5.37
C CYS A 425 22.46 -21.61 -4.73
N VAL A 426 23.09 -21.76 -3.57
CA VAL A 426 23.02 -22.98 -2.76
C VAL A 426 22.69 -22.58 -1.33
N GLY A 427 21.60 -23.12 -0.80
CA GLY A 427 21.22 -22.96 0.60
C GLY A 427 21.54 -24.25 1.35
N TYR A 428 22.24 -24.13 2.49
CA TYR A 428 22.60 -25.24 3.37
C TYR A 428 21.66 -25.27 4.60
N PRO A 429 21.36 -26.46 5.17
CA PRO A 429 20.43 -26.59 6.30
C PRO A 429 20.75 -25.72 7.53
N ASP A 430 22.02 -25.40 7.76
CA ASP A 430 22.52 -24.60 8.88
C ASP A 430 22.35 -23.07 8.69
N GLU A 431 21.35 -22.66 7.89
CA GLU A 431 21.07 -21.25 7.55
C GLU A 431 22.27 -20.52 6.95
N VAL A 432 23.11 -21.25 6.24
CA VAL A 432 24.23 -20.71 5.46
C VAL A 432 23.86 -20.77 4.00
N ASN A 433 24.10 -19.70 3.27
CA ASN A 433 23.74 -19.63 1.87
C ASN A 433 24.86 -19.01 1.05
N VAL A 434 25.02 -19.48 -0.18
CA VAL A 434 26.05 -18.99 -1.11
C VAL A 434 25.44 -18.73 -2.49
N ALA A 435 26.01 -17.78 -3.22
CA ALA A 435 25.75 -17.55 -4.63
C ALA A 435 27.07 -17.68 -5.41
N PHE A 436 27.09 -18.59 -6.37
CA PHE A 436 28.19 -18.83 -7.30
C PHE A 436 27.85 -18.23 -8.67
N ASP A 437 28.80 -17.52 -9.25
CA ASP A 437 28.70 -16.95 -10.60
C ASP A 437 29.38 -17.91 -11.58
N ALA A 438 28.57 -18.68 -12.32
CA ALA A 438 29.07 -19.65 -13.29
C ALA A 438 29.48 -19.01 -14.63
N GLU A 439 29.50 -17.68 -14.75
CA GLU A 439 30.14 -17.00 -15.87
C GLU A 439 31.62 -16.73 -15.59
N SER A 440 31.92 -16.23 -14.39
CA SER A 440 33.28 -15.85 -13.96
C SER A 440 33.94 -16.85 -12.99
N MET A 441 33.29 -18.01 -12.74
CA MET A 441 33.74 -19.08 -11.85
C MET A 441 34.09 -18.63 -10.43
N ARG A 442 33.31 -17.71 -9.87
CA ARG A 442 33.60 -17.13 -8.55
C ARG A 442 32.47 -17.32 -7.55
N LEU A 443 32.85 -17.39 -6.28
CA LEU A 443 31.92 -17.14 -5.20
C LEU A 443 31.55 -15.66 -5.22
N ALA A 444 30.27 -15.34 -5.39
CA ALA A 444 29.78 -13.98 -5.56
C ALA A 444 29.23 -13.40 -4.24
N GLN A 445 28.47 -14.19 -3.48
CA GLN A 445 27.91 -13.76 -2.20
C GLN A 445 27.79 -14.93 -1.22
N ILE A 446 27.82 -14.62 0.07
CA ILE A 446 27.43 -15.50 1.17
C ILE A 446 26.54 -14.74 2.15
N TRP A 447 25.55 -15.39 2.77
CA TRP A 447 24.65 -14.76 3.74
C TRP A 447 24.04 -15.75 4.72
N LYS A 448 23.48 -15.22 5.81
CA LYS A 448 22.91 -16.00 6.92
C LYS A 448 21.38 -16.01 6.86
N GLY A 449 20.75 -17.04 7.42
CA GLY A 449 19.30 -17.11 7.58
C GLY A 449 18.60 -17.63 6.33
N ARG A 450 17.50 -16.94 5.97
CA ARG A 450 16.60 -17.35 4.89
C ARG A 450 17.30 -17.37 3.53
N PHE A 451 17.00 -18.38 2.72
CA PHE A 451 17.67 -18.63 1.46
C PHE A 451 17.24 -17.62 0.38
N LEU A 452 16.13 -17.84 -0.32
CA LEU A 452 15.69 -16.95 -1.40
C LEU A 452 14.20 -17.04 -1.73
N ASN A 453 13.68 -15.99 -2.36
CA ASN A 453 12.31 -15.91 -2.84
C ASN A 453 12.26 -16.02 -4.37
N ALA A 454 11.68 -17.11 -4.89
CA ALA A 454 11.59 -17.41 -6.32
C ALA A 454 10.48 -16.64 -7.08
N SER A 455 9.63 -15.87 -6.38
CA SER A 455 8.52 -15.13 -7.00
C SER A 455 8.92 -14.25 -8.19
N PRO A 456 10.07 -13.52 -8.20
CA PRO A 456 10.47 -12.71 -9.35
C PRO A 456 10.70 -13.49 -10.65
N HIS A 457 11.04 -14.78 -10.58
CA HIS A 457 11.22 -15.60 -11.78
C HIS A 457 9.95 -16.37 -12.16
N TRP A 458 9.20 -16.88 -11.19
CA TRP A 458 8.04 -17.75 -11.46
C TRP A 458 6.75 -16.99 -11.75
N ASN A 459 6.61 -15.74 -11.30
CA ASN A 459 5.40 -14.93 -11.53
C ASN A 459 5.53 -13.92 -12.69
N VAL A 460 6.74 -13.68 -13.22
CA VAL A 460 7.01 -12.58 -14.18
C VAL A 460 7.83 -13.05 -15.40
N GLN A 461 7.49 -14.22 -15.97
CA GLN A 461 8.14 -14.79 -17.15
C GLN A 461 9.70 -14.80 -17.08
N GLY A 462 10.28 -15.00 -15.89
CA GLY A 462 11.74 -15.09 -15.73
C GLY A 462 12.53 -13.78 -15.83
N MET A 463 11.89 -12.61 -15.95
CA MET A 463 12.61 -11.33 -16.14
C MET A 463 13.17 -10.71 -14.85
N GLY A 464 12.72 -11.16 -13.67
CA GLY A 464 13.17 -10.65 -12.37
C GLY A 464 14.65 -10.91 -12.04
N ARG A 465 15.14 -10.29 -10.97
CA ARG A 465 16.43 -10.62 -10.32
C ARG A 465 16.15 -11.03 -8.89
N ILE A 466 16.66 -12.18 -8.46
CA ILE A 466 16.58 -12.64 -7.06
C ILE A 466 17.84 -12.23 -6.30
N GLY A 467 17.70 -11.84 -5.03
CA GLY A 467 18.81 -11.64 -4.10
C GLY A 467 18.58 -12.37 -2.78
N PRO A 468 19.55 -12.28 -1.85
CA PRO A 468 19.44 -12.85 -0.51
C PRO A 468 18.16 -12.43 0.22
N LEU A 469 17.47 -13.37 0.86
CA LEU A 469 16.33 -13.10 1.73
C LEU A 469 16.74 -12.94 3.21
N GLY A 470 17.90 -13.52 3.57
CA GLY A 470 18.49 -13.43 4.90
C GLY A 470 19.29 -12.15 5.14
N HIS A 471 20.17 -12.18 6.14
CA HIS A 471 20.94 -11.03 6.63
C HIS A 471 22.46 -11.31 6.60
N ASP A 472 23.26 -10.33 7.04
CA ASP A 472 24.73 -10.37 7.05
C ASP A 472 25.32 -10.82 5.70
N VAL A 473 24.91 -10.13 4.64
CA VAL A 473 25.32 -10.45 3.28
C VAL A 473 26.75 -9.96 3.03
N VAL A 474 27.67 -10.89 2.81
CA VAL A 474 29.04 -10.61 2.36
C VAL A 474 29.08 -10.75 0.85
N THR A 475 29.55 -9.72 0.16
CA THR A 475 29.71 -9.71 -1.30
C THR A 475 31.18 -9.78 -1.65
N PHE A 476 31.55 -10.75 -2.50
CA PHE A 476 32.91 -10.97 -2.95
C PHE A 476 33.26 -10.10 -4.17
N PRO A 477 34.54 -9.82 -4.41
CA PRO A 477 35.00 -9.06 -5.56
C PRO A 477 34.46 -9.61 -6.89
N GLY A 478 34.22 -8.70 -7.84
CA GLY A 478 33.93 -9.06 -9.24
C GLY A 478 35.18 -9.54 -9.99
N GLY A 479 34.98 -10.05 -11.21
CA GLY A 479 36.07 -10.53 -12.07
C GLY A 479 36.49 -11.98 -11.79
N PRO A 480 37.46 -12.53 -12.54
CA PRO A 480 37.87 -13.93 -12.42
C PRO A 480 38.38 -14.27 -11.02
N SER A 481 37.97 -15.43 -10.51
CA SER A 481 38.46 -15.97 -9.23
C SER A 481 39.87 -16.54 -9.32
N ILE A 482 40.27 -16.98 -10.52
CA ILE A 482 41.54 -17.64 -10.81
C ILE A 482 42.17 -16.98 -12.03
N THR A 483 43.48 -16.74 -11.97
CA THR A 483 44.25 -16.26 -13.11
C THR A 483 45.68 -16.76 -13.05
N ARG A 484 46.40 -16.73 -14.18
CA ARG A 484 47.86 -16.78 -14.17
C ARG A 484 48.45 -15.39 -14.00
N LEU A 485 49.45 -15.25 -13.13
CA LEU A 485 50.21 -14.02 -12.93
C LEU A 485 51.69 -14.28 -13.25
N SER A 486 52.25 -13.59 -14.24
CA SER A 486 53.66 -13.74 -14.62
C SER A 486 54.60 -13.18 -13.55
N THR A 487 54.14 -12.21 -12.76
CA THR A 487 54.85 -11.68 -11.60
C THR A 487 53.89 -11.48 -10.41
N ALA A 488 54.41 -11.55 -9.19
CA ALA A 488 53.63 -11.33 -7.97
C ALA A 488 53.03 -9.91 -7.86
N THR A 489 53.50 -8.95 -8.66
CA THR A 489 53.05 -7.56 -8.69
C THR A 489 52.07 -7.25 -9.83
N GLN A 490 51.83 -8.21 -10.74
CA GLN A 490 50.88 -8.02 -11.84
C GLN A 490 49.47 -7.74 -11.30
N VAL A 491 48.84 -6.69 -11.83
CA VAL A 491 47.47 -6.27 -11.48
C VAL A 491 46.48 -7.38 -11.82
N TRP A 492 45.53 -7.62 -10.91
CA TRP A 492 44.51 -8.65 -11.12
C TRP A 492 43.53 -8.25 -12.25
N PRO A 493 43.19 -9.15 -13.18
CA PRO A 493 42.24 -8.83 -14.26
C PRO A 493 40.85 -8.46 -13.74
N GLU A 494 40.24 -7.39 -14.25
CA GLU A 494 38.92 -6.90 -13.77
C GLU A 494 37.75 -7.19 -14.73
N THR A 495 37.91 -8.03 -15.75
CA THR A 495 36.85 -8.24 -16.75
C THR A 495 35.62 -8.92 -16.13
N THR A 496 34.44 -8.37 -16.38
CA THR A 496 33.16 -9.03 -16.05
C THR A 496 32.69 -9.98 -17.14
N ASP A 497 33.29 -9.90 -18.32
CA ASP A 497 33.01 -10.80 -19.43
C ASP A 497 33.67 -12.16 -19.21
N ARG A 498 33.07 -13.18 -19.83
CA ARG A 498 33.57 -14.55 -19.78
C ARG A 498 34.97 -14.62 -20.39
N ASP A 499 35.96 -14.83 -19.54
CA ASP A 499 37.30 -15.16 -19.99
C ASP A 499 37.25 -16.49 -20.77
N PRO A 500 37.68 -16.52 -22.05
CA PRO A 500 37.61 -17.71 -22.90
C PRO A 500 38.41 -18.89 -22.36
N LYS A 501 39.35 -18.65 -21.43
CA LYS A 501 40.10 -19.70 -20.73
C LYS A 501 39.23 -20.51 -19.76
N PHE A 502 38.11 -19.95 -19.29
CA PHE A 502 37.16 -20.68 -18.45
C PHE A 502 36.18 -21.52 -19.27
N ARG A 503 36.07 -22.80 -18.90
CA ARG A 503 34.95 -23.65 -19.31
C ARG A 503 34.27 -24.27 -18.10
N PHE A 504 33.02 -23.89 -17.85
CA PHE A 504 32.17 -24.58 -16.89
C PHE A 504 31.90 -26.01 -17.37
N ARG A 505 32.11 -26.99 -16.49
CA ARG A 505 31.79 -28.41 -16.75
C ARG A 505 30.52 -28.86 -16.04
N GLY A 506 30.05 -28.09 -15.06
CA GLY A 506 28.79 -28.33 -14.35
C GLY A 506 29.04 -28.45 -12.86
N TYR A 507 28.23 -29.26 -12.19
CA TYR A 507 28.45 -29.63 -10.80
C TYR A 507 27.83 -31.00 -10.51
N GLN A 508 28.41 -31.71 -9.56
CA GLN A 508 27.87 -32.97 -9.02
C GLN A 508 27.31 -32.74 -7.62
N LEU A 509 26.18 -33.38 -7.32
CA LEU A 509 25.55 -33.29 -6.02
C LEU A 509 25.94 -34.51 -5.17
N ASP A 510 26.34 -34.28 -3.94
CA ASP A 510 26.54 -35.37 -2.98
C ASP A 510 25.22 -35.89 -2.40
N LYS A 511 25.30 -36.83 -1.44
CA LYS A 511 24.13 -37.47 -0.82
C LYS A 511 23.19 -36.52 -0.07
N VAL A 512 23.67 -35.34 0.34
CA VAL A 512 22.88 -34.27 0.97
C VAL A 512 22.77 -33.05 0.05
N ARG A 513 22.91 -33.29 -1.25
CA ARG A 513 22.70 -32.34 -2.35
C ARG A 513 23.63 -31.11 -2.35
N ARG A 514 24.79 -31.19 -1.71
CA ARG A 514 25.81 -30.13 -1.78
C ARG A 514 26.53 -30.22 -3.13
N PRO A 515 26.63 -29.13 -3.89
CA PRO A 515 27.29 -29.15 -5.19
C PRO A 515 28.81 -29.03 -5.07
N THR A 516 29.52 -29.89 -5.78
CA THR A 516 30.92 -29.69 -6.17
C THR A 516 30.92 -29.10 -7.57
N PHE A 517 31.31 -27.83 -7.72
CA PHE A 517 31.41 -27.17 -9.02
C PHE A 517 32.65 -27.62 -9.76
N GLU A 518 32.50 -27.92 -11.04
CA GLU A 518 33.60 -28.39 -11.90
C GLU A 518 33.78 -27.42 -13.07
N TYR A 519 35.02 -26.97 -13.26
CA TYR A 519 35.37 -26.11 -14.38
C TYR A 519 36.84 -26.30 -14.76
N THR A 520 37.22 -25.82 -15.94
CA THR A 520 38.61 -25.76 -16.36
C THR A 520 39.03 -24.31 -16.57
N TYR A 521 40.26 -23.97 -16.17
CA TYR A 521 40.92 -22.71 -16.47
C TYR A 521 42.27 -22.99 -17.11
N ASP A 522 42.45 -22.56 -18.37
CA ASP A 522 43.75 -22.63 -19.06
C ASP A 522 44.39 -24.05 -19.03
N GLY A 523 43.56 -25.07 -19.25
CA GLY A 523 43.95 -26.48 -19.22
C GLY A 523 43.92 -27.16 -17.83
N VAL A 524 43.90 -26.39 -16.74
CA VAL A 524 43.82 -26.92 -15.36
C VAL A 524 42.37 -27.25 -15.02
N GLN A 525 42.11 -28.46 -14.54
CA GLN A 525 40.82 -28.86 -13.99
C GLN A 525 40.72 -28.39 -12.56
N VAL A 526 39.58 -27.79 -12.20
CA VAL A 526 39.32 -27.25 -10.86
C VAL A 526 37.99 -27.79 -10.37
N THR A 527 37.99 -28.32 -9.15
CA THR A 527 36.76 -28.54 -8.39
C THR A 527 36.65 -27.51 -7.27
N ASP A 528 35.46 -26.99 -7.02
CA ASP A 528 35.18 -26.01 -5.97
C ASP A 528 33.97 -26.47 -5.16
N PHE A 529 34.23 -26.90 -3.93
CA PHE A 529 33.23 -27.44 -3.02
C PHE A 529 33.04 -26.49 -1.84
N CYS A 530 31.77 -26.26 -1.48
CA CYS A 530 31.39 -25.41 -0.36
C CYS A 530 30.56 -26.20 0.65
N GLN A 531 30.80 -25.97 1.94
CA GLN A 531 30.03 -26.53 3.03
C GLN A 531 29.74 -25.46 4.09
N GLY A 532 28.47 -25.08 4.20
CA GLY A 532 27.98 -24.21 5.26
C GLY A 532 27.74 -24.96 6.58
N SER A 533 28.04 -24.32 7.70
CA SER A 533 27.78 -24.85 9.05
C SER A 533 27.65 -23.75 10.12
N LEU A 534 27.01 -24.09 11.24
CA LEU A 534 27.04 -23.27 12.46
C LEU A 534 28.41 -23.39 13.16
N VAL A 535 28.86 -22.31 13.81
CA VAL A 535 30.03 -22.36 14.70
C VAL A 535 29.55 -22.74 16.10
N LYS A 536 30.07 -23.85 16.63
CA LYS A 536 29.79 -24.28 18.02
C LYS A 536 30.17 -23.16 18.99
N ASP A 537 29.30 -22.91 19.97
CA ASP A 537 29.46 -21.91 21.03
C ASP A 537 29.44 -20.42 20.60
N LYS A 538 29.06 -20.13 19.34
CA LYS A 538 28.84 -18.76 18.83
C LYS A 538 27.59 -18.68 17.95
N ALA A 539 26.42 -18.54 18.58
CA ALA A 539 25.11 -18.62 17.92
C ALA A 539 24.92 -17.65 16.72
N SER A 540 25.57 -16.48 16.73
CA SER A 540 25.48 -15.47 15.66
C SER A 540 26.48 -15.64 14.52
N GLN A 541 27.50 -16.50 14.67
CA GLN A 541 28.54 -16.69 13.68
C GLN A 541 28.19 -17.84 12.74
N ARG A 542 28.46 -17.66 11.43
CA ARG A 542 28.35 -18.74 10.44
C ARG A 542 29.73 -19.07 9.89
N ARG A 543 29.89 -20.33 9.47
CA ARG A 543 31.11 -20.85 8.84
C ARG A 543 30.80 -21.41 7.47
N LEU A 544 31.59 -21.01 6.49
CA LEU A 544 31.63 -21.64 5.17
C LEU A 544 33.03 -22.22 4.96
N VAL A 545 33.13 -23.54 4.87
CA VAL A 545 34.35 -24.22 4.43
C VAL A 545 34.31 -24.29 2.91
N ARG A 546 35.37 -23.83 2.24
CA ARG A 546 35.53 -23.91 0.79
C ARG A 546 36.80 -24.68 0.46
N THR A 547 36.67 -25.70 -0.38
CA THR A 547 37.75 -26.61 -0.75
C THR A 547 37.92 -26.61 -2.26
N PHE A 548 39.16 -26.40 -2.69
CA PHE A 548 39.55 -26.49 -4.10
C PHE A 548 40.37 -27.76 -4.33
N THR A 549 40.21 -28.40 -5.48
CA THR A 549 41.19 -29.38 -5.99
C THR A 549 41.63 -28.96 -7.38
N PHE A 550 42.91 -29.13 -7.67
CA PHE A 550 43.51 -28.77 -8.95
C PHE A 550 44.14 -30.00 -9.60
N ALA A 551 43.86 -30.21 -10.89
CA ALA A 551 44.54 -31.23 -11.68
C ALA A 551 45.06 -30.63 -12.99
N GLY A 552 46.38 -30.60 -13.14
CA GLY A 552 47.09 -29.96 -14.25
C GLY A 552 48.28 -29.13 -13.77
N GLU A 553 48.82 -28.31 -14.66
CA GLU A 553 49.97 -27.44 -14.39
C GLU A 553 49.55 -26.17 -13.64
N THR A 554 49.95 -26.06 -12.37
CA THR A 554 49.57 -24.97 -11.46
C THR A 554 50.62 -23.86 -11.34
N ASP A 555 51.68 -23.88 -12.16
CA ASP A 555 52.73 -22.86 -12.13
C ASP A 555 52.16 -21.46 -12.41
N GLN A 556 52.52 -20.47 -11.57
CA GLN A 556 51.99 -19.11 -11.70
C GLN A 556 50.46 -18.99 -11.62
N LEU A 557 49.74 -20.03 -11.19
CA LEU A 557 48.30 -20.01 -11.03
C LEU A 557 47.95 -19.46 -9.64
N TYR A 558 47.08 -18.46 -9.59
CA TYR A 558 46.65 -17.84 -8.36
C TYR A 558 45.13 -17.85 -8.23
N VAL A 559 44.63 -18.01 -7.00
CA VAL A 559 43.22 -17.79 -6.65
C VAL A 559 43.10 -16.51 -5.82
N ARG A 560 42.20 -15.61 -6.19
CA ARG A 560 41.87 -14.44 -5.36
C ARG A 560 40.74 -14.78 -4.41
N LEU A 561 41.08 -14.90 -3.13
CA LEU A 561 40.16 -15.26 -2.06
C LEU A 561 39.38 -14.05 -1.53
N TRP A 562 40.00 -12.86 -1.58
CA TRP A 562 39.39 -11.58 -1.21
C TRP A 562 40.10 -10.40 -1.87
N ALA A 563 39.39 -9.28 -2.04
CA ALA A 563 39.94 -7.98 -2.39
C ALA A 563 39.05 -6.88 -1.78
N GLY A 564 39.66 -5.92 -1.09
CA GLY A 564 38.92 -4.84 -0.44
C GLY A 564 39.85 -3.97 0.40
N ALA A 565 39.27 -3.20 1.33
CA ALA A 565 40.08 -2.45 2.28
C ALA A 565 40.65 -3.36 3.38
N GLY A 566 41.92 -3.13 3.74
CA GLY A 566 42.46 -3.51 5.05
C GLY A 566 42.48 -5.01 5.37
N VAL A 567 43.11 -5.85 4.52
CA VAL A 567 43.37 -7.26 4.86
C VAL A 567 44.54 -7.33 5.85
N ARG A 568 44.27 -7.77 7.09
CA ARG A 568 45.29 -7.87 8.15
C ARG A 568 45.45 -9.30 8.63
N ARG A 569 46.70 -9.78 8.66
CA ARG A 569 47.03 -11.07 9.27
C ARG A 569 46.99 -10.96 10.80
N THR A 570 46.33 -11.92 11.45
CA THR A 570 46.22 -12.03 12.91
C THR A 570 46.53 -13.47 13.34
N SER A 571 46.62 -13.73 14.65
CA SER A 571 46.75 -15.10 15.17
C SER A 571 45.54 -15.98 14.85
N GLY A 572 44.37 -15.38 14.61
CA GLY A 572 43.12 -16.07 14.28
C GLY A 572 42.77 -16.12 12.80
N GLY A 573 43.73 -15.85 11.89
CA GLY A 573 43.52 -15.79 10.44
C GLY A 573 43.65 -14.39 9.86
N PHE A 574 43.07 -14.17 8.69
CA PHE A 574 43.08 -12.90 7.96
C PHE A 574 41.75 -12.17 8.18
N VAL A 575 41.81 -10.97 8.74
CA VAL A 575 40.63 -10.13 8.97
C VAL A 575 40.48 -9.17 7.80
N CYS A 576 39.34 -9.22 7.13
CA CYS A 576 38.98 -8.33 6.02
C CYS A 576 38.04 -7.23 6.52
N GLU A 577 38.34 -5.97 6.24
CA GLU A 577 37.45 -4.86 6.61
C GLU A 577 36.12 -4.96 5.86
N ASN A 578 35.00 -4.85 6.58
CA ASN A 578 33.64 -5.04 6.03
C ASN A 578 33.43 -6.39 5.30
N GLY A 579 34.27 -7.37 5.60
CA GLY A 579 34.29 -8.69 4.96
C GLY A 579 34.35 -9.81 5.99
N PRO A 580 34.59 -11.06 5.53
CA PRO A 580 34.70 -12.21 6.41
C PRO A 580 36.08 -12.25 7.09
N VAL A 581 36.18 -13.03 8.17
CA VAL A 581 37.47 -13.53 8.66
C VAL A 581 37.79 -14.82 7.90
N ILE A 582 38.96 -14.88 7.29
CA ILE A 582 39.43 -16.01 6.49
C ILE A 582 40.47 -16.80 7.27
N ARG A 583 40.26 -18.10 7.43
CA ARG A 583 41.19 -19.03 8.10
C ARG A 583 41.63 -20.12 7.14
N SER A 584 42.89 -20.49 7.22
CA SER A 584 43.44 -21.64 6.51
C SER A 584 44.33 -22.38 7.50
N ALA A 585 44.25 -23.72 7.51
CA ALA A 585 45.21 -24.56 8.23
C ALA A 585 46.53 -24.69 7.44
N GLU A 586 46.50 -24.34 6.16
CA GLU A 586 47.59 -24.46 5.21
C GLU A 586 48.28 -23.11 5.00
N ASP A 587 49.62 -23.10 5.02
CA ASP A 587 50.46 -21.95 4.65
C ASP A 587 50.47 -21.72 3.13
N GLY A 588 50.79 -20.51 2.67
CA GLY A 588 50.86 -20.18 1.23
C GLY A 588 49.87 -19.10 0.77
N LEU A 589 49.16 -18.47 1.71
CA LEU A 589 48.36 -17.28 1.44
C LEU A 589 49.22 -16.01 1.44
N ILE A 590 49.03 -15.19 0.42
CA ILE A 590 49.78 -13.95 0.18
C ILE A 590 48.83 -12.77 0.35
N VAL A 591 49.21 -11.82 1.20
CA VAL A 591 48.56 -10.51 1.27
C VAL A 591 49.40 -9.53 0.46
N ARG A 592 48.76 -8.81 -0.46
CA ARG A 592 49.43 -7.75 -1.25
C ARG A 592 48.53 -6.53 -1.39
N GLU A 593 49.16 -5.39 -1.66
CA GLU A 593 48.48 -4.17 -2.07
C GLU A 593 48.54 -4.06 -3.61
N SER A 594 47.40 -3.77 -4.23
CA SER A 594 47.28 -3.55 -5.68
C SER A 594 46.16 -2.56 -5.97
N GLU A 595 46.47 -1.49 -6.72
CA GLU A 595 45.49 -0.45 -7.10
C GLU A 595 44.70 0.11 -5.90
N GLY A 596 45.38 0.34 -4.75
CA GLY A 596 44.77 0.89 -3.54
C GLY A 596 43.83 -0.06 -2.79
N ARG A 597 43.88 -1.37 -3.10
CA ARG A 597 43.14 -2.43 -2.38
C ARG A 597 44.11 -3.48 -1.85
N SER A 598 43.77 -4.03 -0.69
CA SER A 598 44.41 -5.21 -0.14
C SER A 598 43.78 -6.46 -0.76
N GLU A 599 44.59 -7.33 -1.35
CA GLU A 599 44.19 -8.63 -1.91
C GLU A 599 44.72 -9.77 -1.06
N LEU A 600 43.90 -10.82 -0.88
CA LEU A 600 44.32 -12.10 -0.32
C LEU A 600 44.33 -13.16 -1.41
N LEU A 601 45.50 -13.69 -1.71
CA LEU A 601 45.73 -14.64 -2.80
C LEU A 601 46.22 -16.00 -2.27
N LEU A 602 45.87 -17.06 -2.98
CA LEU A 602 46.47 -18.38 -2.88
C LEU A 602 47.40 -18.59 -4.08
N ASP A 603 48.66 -18.93 -3.84
CA ASP A 603 49.60 -19.39 -4.86
C ASP A 603 49.50 -20.92 -5.03
N CYS A 604 48.88 -21.35 -6.13
CA CYS A 604 48.62 -22.76 -6.38
C CYS A 604 49.89 -23.57 -6.71
N SER A 605 51.00 -22.91 -7.10
CA SER A 605 52.26 -23.61 -7.38
C SER A 605 52.80 -24.34 -6.14
N GLN A 606 52.45 -23.86 -4.96
CA GLN A 606 52.86 -24.45 -3.68
C GLN A 606 52.05 -25.68 -3.28
N LEU A 607 50.93 -25.98 -3.96
CA LEU A 607 50.03 -27.09 -3.63
C LEU A 607 50.53 -28.42 -4.20
N ALA A 608 51.06 -28.40 -5.43
CA ALA A 608 51.58 -29.60 -6.11
C ALA A 608 52.80 -30.22 -5.39
N ALA A 609 53.57 -29.41 -4.65
CA ALA A 609 54.69 -29.87 -3.84
C ALA A 609 54.27 -30.65 -2.58
N ARG A 610 52.98 -30.62 -2.18
CA ARG A 610 52.52 -31.04 -0.85
C ARG A 610 51.58 -32.24 -0.82
N SER A 611 50.84 -32.53 -1.90
CA SER A 611 49.96 -33.72 -1.95
C SER A 611 49.74 -34.23 -3.37
N LYS A 612 49.36 -35.52 -3.48
CA LYS A 612 49.03 -36.19 -4.75
C LYS A 612 47.82 -35.60 -5.49
N ALA A 613 47.01 -34.74 -4.85
CA ALA A 613 45.75 -34.23 -5.39
C ALA A 613 45.64 -32.69 -5.42
N ALA A 614 46.70 -31.96 -5.06
CA ALA A 614 46.74 -30.49 -5.01
C ALA A 614 45.42 -29.87 -4.46
N GLU A 615 45.01 -30.33 -3.28
CA GLU A 615 43.83 -29.84 -2.56
C GLU A 615 44.20 -28.65 -1.66
N PHE A 616 43.29 -27.67 -1.54
CA PHE A 616 43.42 -26.55 -0.60
C PHE A 616 42.08 -26.23 0.05
N SER A 617 42.04 -26.10 1.38
CA SER A 617 40.82 -25.75 2.13
C SER A 617 40.96 -24.48 2.97
N LEU A 618 39.91 -23.66 2.96
CA LEU A 618 39.81 -22.49 3.83
C LEU A 618 38.41 -22.35 4.46
N GLU A 619 38.33 -21.54 5.50
CA GLU A 619 37.09 -21.18 6.18
C GLU A 619 36.82 -19.68 6.08
N TYR A 620 35.60 -19.31 5.71
CA TYR A 620 35.06 -17.96 5.86
C TYR A 620 34.16 -17.93 7.10
N LEU A 621 34.43 -16.98 8.01
CA LEU A 621 33.65 -16.72 9.21
C LEU A 621 33.08 -15.30 9.14
N TRP A 622 31.77 -15.16 9.31
CA TRP A 622 31.11 -13.85 9.31
C TRP A 622 29.88 -13.83 10.22
#